data_AF-A7U3J0-F1
#
_entry.id   AF-A7U3J0-F1
#
_cell.length_a   1.000
_cell.length_b   1.000
_cell.length_c   1.000
_cell.angle_alpha   90.00
_cell.angle_beta   90.00
_cell.angle_gamma   90.00
#
_symmetry.space_group_name_H-M   'P 1'
#
loop_
_entity.id
_entity.type
_entity.pdbx_description
1 polymer ?
#
loop_
_entity_poly.entity_id
_entity_poly.type
_entity_poly.pdbx_seq_one_letter_code
_entity_poly.pdbx_strand_id
1 'polypeptide(L)'
;RQVALDSGVPAIAEHEGKILYTDTEKIILSGNKNTLSIPLIMYQRSNKNTCMHQKPQVCRGKCIKKGQILADGAATVGGELALGKNILVAYMPWEGYNFEDAVLISECLVYGDIYTSFHIRKYEIQTHVTTQGPERITKEIPHLEGRLLRNLDKN
;
A
#
# COMPACT_ATOMS: atom_id res chain seq x y z
N ARG A 1 6.38 -4.52 -24.38
CA ARG A 1 6.05 -3.30 -23.62
C ARG A 1 5.80 -3.75 -22.18
N GLN A 2 6.48 -3.16 -21.20
CA GLN A 2 6.57 -3.71 -19.84
C GLN A 2 5.31 -3.35 -19.05
N VAL A 3 4.52 -4.36 -18.66
CA VAL A 3 3.19 -4.22 -18.03
C VAL A 3 3.21 -3.25 -16.83
N ALA A 4 4.22 -3.35 -15.97
CA ALA A 4 4.33 -2.49 -14.79
C ALA A 4 4.52 -1.00 -15.15
N LEU A 5 5.33 -0.68 -16.14
CA LEU A 5 5.56 0.72 -16.57
C LEU A 5 4.33 1.29 -17.26
N ASP A 6 3.70 0.52 -18.15
CA ASP A 6 2.51 0.96 -18.87
C ASP A 6 1.27 1.10 -17.95
N SER A 7 1.28 0.45 -16.77
CA SER A 7 0.21 0.56 -15.77
C SER A 7 0.19 1.89 -15.00
N GLY A 8 1.29 2.65 -15.02
CA GLY A 8 1.42 3.89 -14.25
C GLY A 8 1.52 3.69 -12.72
N VAL A 9 1.68 2.45 -12.24
CA VAL A 9 1.77 2.14 -10.81
C VAL A 9 3.12 2.55 -10.18
N PRO A 10 4.29 2.26 -10.80
CA PRO A 10 5.58 2.76 -10.34
C PRO A 10 5.74 4.26 -10.59
N ALA A 11 6.50 4.94 -9.73
CA ALA A 11 6.91 6.33 -10.00
C ALA A 11 8.13 6.34 -10.92
N ILE A 12 8.06 7.11 -12.02
CA ILE A 12 9.09 7.18 -13.07
C ILE A 12 9.64 8.61 -13.13
N ALA A 13 10.94 8.74 -13.42
CA ALA A 13 11.57 10.03 -13.64
C ALA A 13 11.19 10.64 -15.00
N GLU A 14 10.44 11.74 -15.00
CA GLU A 14 10.12 12.49 -16.22
C GLU A 14 11.33 13.27 -16.77
N HIS A 15 12.26 13.62 -15.87
CA HIS A 15 13.46 14.38 -16.16
C HIS A 15 14.69 13.68 -15.59
N GLU A 16 15.83 13.86 -16.27
CA GLU A 16 17.12 13.46 -15.73
C GLU A 16 17.59 14.43 -14.63
N GLY A 17 18.39 13.91 -13.70
CA GLY A 17 18.94 14.72 -12.62
C GLY A 17 19.52 13.89 -11.49
N LYS A 18 19.95 14.56 -10.42
CA LYS A 18 20.55 13.93 -9.24
C LYS A 18 19.59 13.93 -8.07
N ILE A 19 19.43 12.81 -7.38
CA ILE A 19 18.59 12.74 -6.17
C ILE A 19 19.24 13.57 -5.05
N LEU A 20 18.56 14.63 -4.62
CA LEU A 20 18.99 15.45 -3.49
C LEU A 20 18.48 14.89 -2.16
N TYR A 21 17.27 14.34 -2.17
CA TYR A 21 16.62 13.84 -0.99
C TYR A 21 15.60 12.77 -1.37
N THR A 22 15.44 11.78 -0.50
CA THR A 22 14.42 10.74 -0.62
C THR A 22 13.84 10.48 0.75
N ASP A 23 12.52 10.35 0.78
CA ASP A 23 11.74 9.99 1.95
C ASP A 23 10.60 9.05 1.52
N THR A 24 9.83 8.54 2.46
CA THR A 24 8.65 7.74 2.19
C THR A 24 7.57 8.53 1.45
N GLU A 25 7.44 9.84 1.71
CA GLU A 25 6.37 10.65 1.12
C GLU A 25 6.75 11.33 -0.19
N LYS A 26 8.06 11.57 -0.44
CA LYS A 26 8.50 12.28 -1.64
C LYS A 26 9.95 12.04 -1.99
N ILE A 27 10.26 12.24 -3.27
CA ILE A 27 11.61 12.23 -3.82
C ILE A 27 11.91 13.62 -4.39
N ILE A 28 13.08 14.17 -4.06
CA ILE A 28 13.54 15.47 -4.57
C ILE A 28 14.71 15.25 -5.51
N LEU A 29 14.54 15.72 -6.75
CA LEU A 29 15.51 15.57 -7.84
C LEU A 29 16.01 16.96 -8.29
N SER A 30 17.33 17.12 -8.39
CA SER A 30 17.98 18.28 -8.97
C SER A 30 18.18 18.06 -10.46
N GLY A 31 17.43 18.77 -11.29
CA GLY A 31 17.68 18.85 -12.73
C GLY A 31 18.67 19.96 -13.08
N ASN A 32 18.93 20.14 -14.38
CA ASN A 32 19.92 21.09 -14.89
C ASN A 32 19.65 22.57 -14.50
N LYS A 33 18.41 22.94 -14.16
CA LYS A 33 18.05 24.31 -13.78
C LYS A 33 17.11 24.43 -12.57
N ASN A 34 16.31 23.40 -12.28
CA ASN A 34 15.29 23.42 -11.23
C ASN A 34 15.35 22.18 -10.34
N THR A 35 14.85 22.32 -9.12
CA THR A 35 14.58 21.21 -8.20
C THR A 35 13.14 20.75 -8.38
N LEU A 36 12.94 19.46 -8.59
CA LEU A 36 11.64 18.82 -8.77
C LEU A 36 11.30 17.99 -7.54
N SER A 37 10.11 18.19 -6.99
CA SER A 37 9.58 17.38 -5.89
C SER A 37 8.52 16.44 -6.44
N ILE A 38 8.75 15.13 -6.27
CA ILE A 38 7.88 14.07 -6.76
C ILE A 38 7.22 13.43 -5.54
N PRO A 39 5.92 13.70 -5.29
CA PRO A 39 5.20 13.07 -4.19
C PRO A 39 4.98 11.59 -4.49
N LEU A 40 5.04 10.76 -3.46
CA LEU A 40 4.77 9.33 -3.51
C LEU A 40 3.42 9.01 -2.90
N ILE A 41 2.78 8.00 -3.47
CA ILE A 41 1.50 7.50 -2.95
C ILE A 41 1.77 6.68 -1.69
N MET A 42 1.16 7.06 -0.57
CA MET A 42 1.32 6.39 0.72
C MET A 42 -0.03 5.88 1.24
N TYR A 43 -0.12 4.57 1.47
CA TYR A 43 -1.29 3.90 2.08
C TYR A 43 -2.65 4.32 1.48
N GLN A 44 -2.68 4.54 0.17
CA GLN A 44 -3.90 4.95 -0.50
C GLN A 44 -4.81 3.74 -0.74
N ARG A 45 -6.09 3.88 -0.40
CA ARG A 45 -7.09 2.85 -0.69
C ARG A 45 -7.39 2.78 -2.19
N SER A 46 -7.43 1.56 -2.74
CA SER A 46 -7.98 1.30 -4.07
C SER A 46 -9.50 1.06 -4.03
N ASN A 47 -10.15 1.08 -5.21
CA ASN A 47 -11.57 0.76 -5.33
C ASN A 47 -11.92 -0.66 -4.82
N LYS A 48 -10.96 -1.60 -4.89
CA LYS A 48 -11.11 -2.98 -4.40
C LYS A 48 -10.55 -3.18 -2.98
N ASN A 49 -10.38 -2.09 -2.21
CA ASN A 49 -9.91 -2.10 -0.83
C ASN A 49 -8.48 -2.63 -0.64
N THR A 50 -7.66 -2.66 -1.69
CA THR A 50 -6.23 -2.97 -1.57
C THR A 50 -5.43 -1.71 -1.27
N CYS A 51 -4.23 -1.87 -0.71
CA CYS A 51 -3.32 -0.79 -0.43
C CYS A 51 -2.45 -0.44 -1.66
N MET A 52 -2.56 0.81 -2.12
CA MET A 52 -1.64 1.41 -3.07
C MET A 52 -0.56 2.17 -2.29
N HIS A 53 0.68 1.75 -2.44
CA HIS A 53 1.81 2.34 -1.72
C HIS A 53 3.06 2.27 -2.60
N GLN A 54 3.73 3.41 -2.76
CA GLN A 54 4.95 3.53 -3.53
C GLN A 54 6.17 3.57 -2.61
N LYS A 55 7.15 2.69 -2.86
CA LYS A 55 8.38 2.57 -2.09
C LYS A 55 9.56 3.09 -2.91
N PRO A 56 10.26 4.16 -2.47
CA PRO A 56 11.47 4.65 -3.15
C PRO A 56 12.49 3.52 -3.37
N GLN A 57 13.06 3.45 -4.58
CA GLN A 57 14.12 2.51 -4.95
C GLN A 57 15.47 3.22 -5.18
N VAL A 58 15.50 4.53 -5.02
CA VAL A 58 16.67 5.38 -5.29
C VAL A 58 17.23 5.96 -3.99
N CYS A 59 18.56 6.06 -3.93
CA CYS A 59 19.28 6.65 -2.82
C CYS A 59 19.75 8.07 -3.15
N ARG A 60 19.97 8.87 -2.10
CA ARG A 60 20.54 10.22 -2.24
C ARG A 60 21.86 10.18 -3.01
N GLY A 61 22.05 11.15 -3.89
CA GLY A 61 23.28 11.33 -4.66
C GLY A 61 23.33 10.53 -5.97
N LYS A 62 22.38 9.62 -6.23
CA LYS A 62 22.30 8.86 -7.48
C LYS A 62 21.86 9.76 -8.63
N CYS A 63 22.53 9.64 -9.79
CA CYS A 63 22.10 10.27 -11.02
C CYS A 63 21.06 9.37 -11.72
N ILE A 64 19.94 9.97 -12.10
CA ILE A 64 18.78 9.31 -12.69
C ILE A 64 18.58 9.84 -14.10
N LYS A 65 18.25 8.93 -15.02
CA LYS A 65 17.89 9.27 -16.40
C LYS A 65 16.38 9.36 -16.55
N LYS A 66 15.94 10.13 -17.54
CA LYS A 66 14.53 10.13 -17.96
C LYS A 66 14.05 8.69 -18.24
N GLY A 67 12.88 8.34 -17.73
CA GLY A 67 12.25 7.02 -17.89
C GLY A 67 12.70 5.98 -16.86
N GLN A 68 13.63 6.30 -15.97
CA GLN A 68 14.07 5.38 -14.93
C GLN A 68 13.08 5.32 -13.75
N ILE A 69 12.90 4.14 -13.16
CA ILE A 69 12.05 3.95 -11.98
C ILE A 69 12.67 4.64 -10.76
N LEU A 70 11.87 5.45 -10.09
CA LEU A 70 12.20 6.15 -8.85
C LEU A 70 11.65 5.41 -7.62
N ALA A 71 10.43 4.88 -7.74
CA ALA A 71 9.76 4.12 -6.70
C ALA A 71 8.95 2.97 -7.30
N ASP A 72 9.02 1.80 -6.67
CA ASP A 72 8.12 0.69 -6.99
C ASP A 72 6.74 0.99 -6.41
N GLY A 73 5.67 0.62 -7.11
CA GLY A 73 4.32 0.71 -6.60
C GLY A 73 3.80 -0.62 -6.05
N ALA A 74 2.47 -0.69 -5.91
CA ALA A 74 1.82 -1.92 -5.47
C ALA A 74 2.06 -3.07 -6.47
N ALA A 75 2.46 -4.24 -5.95
CA ALA A 75 2.75 -5.43 -6.74
C ALA A 75 3.83 -5.23 -7.84
N THR A 76 4.85 -4.42 -7.57
CA THR A 76 6.01 -4.28 -8.45
C THR A 76 7.32 -4.37 -7.68
N VAL A 77 8.36 -4.93 -8.31
CA VAL A 77 9.73 -4.99 -7.79
C VAL A 77 10.69 -4.65 -8.93
N GLY A 78 11.52 -3.64 -8.76
CA GLY A 78 12.48 -3.22 -9.78
C GLY A 78 11.83 -2.76 -11.09
N GLY A 79 10.59 -2.25 -11.02
CA GLY A 79 9.79 -1.90 -12.21
C GLY A 79 9.23 -3.07 -13.01
N GLU A 80 9.28 -4.29 -12.45
CA GLU A 80 8.60 -5.47 -13.01
C GLU A 80 7.37 -5.84 -12.19
N LEU A 81 6.43 -6.54 -12.81
CA LEU A 81 5.21 -7.00 -12.15
C LEU A 81 5.52 -8.17 -11.20
N ALA A 82 5.10 -8.05 -9.94
CA ALA A 82 5.32 -9.02 -8.88
C ALA A 82 4.03 -9.24 -8.06
N LEU A 83 3.14 -10.08 -8.58
CA LEU A 83 1.82 -10.36 -7.98
C LEU A 83 1.85 -11.37 -6.83
N GLY A 84 2.98 -12.05 -6.62
CA GLY A 84 3.14 -13.10 -5.63
C GLY A 84 4.58 -13.26 -5.19
N LYS A 85 4.91 -14.46 -4.68
CA LYS A 85 6.25 -14.80 -4.19
C LYS A 85 6.69 -16.13 -4.78
N ASN A 86 7.99 -16.21 -5.07
CA ASN A 86 8.62 -17.47 -5.42
C ASN A 86 8.81 -18.27 -4.12
N ILE A 87 8.33 -19.51 -4.11
CA ILE A 87 8.44 -20.42 -2.96
C ILE A 87 8.94 -21.79 -3.42
N LEU A 88 9.52 -22.56 -2.50
CA LEU A 88 9.87 -23.95 -2.75
C LEU A 88 8.60 -24.80 -2.69
N VAL A 89 8.39 -25.64 -3.70
CA VAL A 89 7.22 -26.51 -3.81
C VAL A 89 7.67 -27.96 -3.91
N ALA A 90 7.04 -28.84 -3.12
CA ALA A 90 7.16 -30.29 -3.25
C ALA A 90 5.87 -30.84 -3.86
N TYR A 91 6.00 -31.60 -4.95
CA TYR A 91 4.87 -32.24 -5.63
C TYR A 91 4.79 -33.72 -5.22
N MET A 92 4.02 -34.01 -4.18
CA MET A 92 3.79 -35.37 -3.67
C MET A 92 2.47 -35.44 -2.90
N PRO A 93 1.77 -36.59 -2.87
CA PRO A 93 0.67 -36.83 -1.93
C PRO A 93 1.17 -36.72 -0.48
N TRP A 94 0.40 -36.10 0.41
CA TRP A 94 0.78 -35.95 1.81
C TRP A 94 -0.40 -36.24 2.74
N GLU A 95 -0.44 -37.46 3.28
CA GLU A 95 -1.39 -37.92 4.31
C GLU A 95 -2.87 -37.58 4.05
N GLY A 96 -3.25 -37.39 2.77
CA GLY A 96 -4.59 -36.97 2.36
C GLY A 96 -4.90 -35.48 2.56
N TYR A 97 -4.00 -34.68 3.13
CA TYR A 97 -4.24 -33.24 3.31
C TYR A 97 -4.26 -32.44 2.01
N ASN A 98 -3.64 -32.96 0.95
CA ASN A 98 -3.70 -32.39 -0.40
C ASN A 98 -4.63 -33.18 -1.33
N PHE A 99 -5.73 -33.72 -0.79
CA PHE A 99 -6.76 -34.38 -1.58
C PHE A 99 -7.48 -33.37 -2.48
N GLU A 100 -7.80 -33.79 -3.72
CA GLU A 100 -8.38 -32.93 -4.77
C GLU A 100 -7.59 -31.64 -5.00
N ASP A 101 -8.18 -30.49 -4.69
CA ASP A 101 -7.63 -29.15 -4.94
C ASP A 101 -7.01 -28.51 -3.69
N ALA A 102 -6.90 -29.26 -2.59
CA ALA A 102 -6.33 -28.74 -1.34
C ALA A 102 -4.81 -28.56 -1.47
N VAL A 103 -4.31 -27.43 -0.95
CA VAL A 103 -2.87 -27.11 -0.93
C VAL A 103 -2.39 -27.03 0.51
N LEU A 104 -1.36 -27.81 0.83
CA LEU A 104 -0.69 -27.72 2.12
C LEU A 104 0.35 -26.59 2.09
N ILE A 105 0.36 -25.77 3.14
CA ILE A 105 1.32 -24.67 3.29
C ILE A 105 2.19 -24.89 4.53
N SER A 106 3.45 -24.49 4.42
CA SER A 106 4.34 -24.45 5.59
C SER A 106 4.01 -23.24 6.48
N GLU A 107 4.02 -23.43 7.79
CA GLU A 107 3.89 -22.34 8.77
C GLU A 107 4.96 -21.25 8.60
N CYS A 108 6.12 -21.59 8.02
CA CYS A 108 7.17 -20.64 7.68
C CYS A 108 6.66 -19.51 6.77
N LEU A 109 5.65 -19.77 5.93
CA LEU A 109 5.04 -18.75 5.08
C LEU A 109 4.26 -17.70 5.88
N VAL A 110 3.70 -18.10 7.03
CA VAL A 110 2.98 -17.23 7.95
C VAL A 110 3.97 -16.44 8.81
N TYR A 111 4.91 -17.13 9.46
CA TYR A 111 5.90 -16.47 10.31
C TYR A 111 6.86 -15.54 9.55
N GLY A 112 7.06 -15.79 8.26
CA GLY A 112 7.85 -14.95 7.37
C GLY A 112 7.08 -13.82 6.67
N ASP A 113 5.78 -13.62 6.96
CA ASP A 113 4.92 -12.63 6.30
C ASP A 113 4.96 -12.67 4.76
N ILE A 114 5.11 -13.86 4.17
CA ILE A 114 5.38 -14.02 2.74
C ILE A 114 4.15 -13.66 1.90
N TYR A 115 2.97 -14.10 2.35
CA TYR A 115 1.67 -13.85 1.69
C TYR A 115 0.79 -12.84 2.45
N THR A 116 1.37 -12.04 3.34
CA THR A 116 0.66 -11.01 4.09
C THR A 116 0.30 -9.82 3.19
N SER A 117 -0.95 -9.35 3.26
CA SER A 117 -1.46 -8.21 2.48
C SER A 117 -2.18 -7.17 3.35
N PHE A 118 -2.22 -5.93 2.87
CA PHE A 118 -2.94 -4.84 3.52
C PHE A 118 -4.27 -4.54 2.81
N HIS A 119 -5.34 -4.46 3.59
CA HIS A 119 -6.67 -4.10 3.12
C HIS A 119 -7.19 -2.86 3.86
N ILE A 120 -7.60 -1.84 3.11
CA ILE A 120 -8.08 -0.57 3.67
C ILE A 120 -9.56 -0.43 3.36
N ARG A 121 -10.39 -0.34 4.42
CA ARG A 121 -11.84 -0.12 4.32
C ARG A 121 -12.18 1.29 4.81
N LYS A 122 -13.08 1.96 4.10
CA LYS A 122 -13.64 3.27 4.48
C LYS A 122 -15.06 3.03 4.97
N TYR A 123 -15.33 3.45 6.19
CA TYR A 123 -16.66 3.48 6.78
C TYR A 123 -17.07 4.95 6.83
N GLU A 124 -18.22 5.27 6.25
CA GLU A 124 -18.75 6.63 6.23
C GLU A 124 -20.10 6.64 6.94
N ILE A 125 -20.31 7.66 7.75
CA ILE A 125 -21.59 7.96 8.41
C ILE A 125 -21.88 9.44 8.20
N GLN A 126 -23.14 9.77 7.98
CA GLN A 126 -23.62 11.14 7.83
C GLN A 126 -24.66 11.40 8.91
N THR A 127 -24.65 12.62 9.45
CA THR A 127 -25.68 13.10 10.37
C THR A 127 -26.76 13.81 9.59
N HIS A 128 -28.02 13.56 9.92
CA HIS A 128 -29.16 14.19 9.28
C HIS A 128 -29.94 15.09 10.25
N VAL A 129 -30.60 16.10 9.69
CA VAL A 129 -31.59 16.89 10.44
C VAL A 129 -32.93 16.21 10.31
N THR A 130 -33.44 15.72 11.43
CA THR A 130 -34.76 15.06 11.48
C THR A 130 -35.80 16.02 12.05
N THR A 131 -37.08 15.64 11.95
CA THR A 131 -38.19 16.37 12.58
C THR A 131 -38.10 16.38 14.12
N GLN A 132 -37.38 15.42 14.71
CA GLN A 132 -37.15 15.32 16.16
C GLN A 132 -35.87 16.06 16.60
N GLY A 133 -35.18 16.73 15.67
CA GLY A 133 -33.96 17.47 15.91
C GLY A 133 -32.78 16.97 15.07
N PRO A 134 -31.65 17.71 15.09
CA PRO A 134 -30.44 17.33 14.39
C PRO A 134 -29.73 16.17 15.10
N GLU A 135 -29.30 15.17 14.33
CA GLU A 135 -28.37 14.15 14.81
C GLU A 135 -27.01 14.79 15.17
N ARG A 136 -26.35 14.24 16.19
CA ARG A 136 -25.06 14.75 16.69
C ARG A 136 -24.06 13.61 16.78
N ILE A 137 -22.85 13.85 16.31
CA ILE A 137 -21.69 13.03 16.66
C ILE A 137 -21.34 13.39 18.10
N THR A 138 -21.30 12.40 18.98
CA THR A 138 -20.95 12.59 20.38
C THR A 138 -20.48 11.29 21.02
N LYS A 139 -19.53 11.41 21.95
CA LYS A 139 -19.12 10.34 22.88
C LYS A 139 -20.20 9.99 23.91
N GLU A 140 -21.19 10.84 24.14
CA GLU A 140 -22.25 10.65 25.15
C GLU A 140 -23.32 9.67 24.66
N ILE A 141 -22.95 8.38 24.59
CA ILE A 141 -23.85 7.32 24.14
C ILE A 141 -24.68 6.80 25.32
N PRO A 142 -26.02 6.93 25.29
CA PRO A 142 -26.87 6.48 26.39
C PRO A 142 -26.79 4.95 26.55
N HIS A 143 -26.88 4.50 27.81
CA HIS A 143 -26.86 3.08 28.17
C HIS A 143 -25.57 2.32 27.81
N LEU A 144 -24.46 3.01 27.51
CA LEU A 144 -23.18 2.37 27.19
C LEU A 144 -22.16 2.51 28.33
N GLU A 145 -21.45 1.41 28.63
CA GLU A 145 -20.39 1.41 29.63
C GLU A 145 -19.15 2.20 29.15
N GLY A 146 -18.51 2.93 30.07
CA GLY A 146 -17.32 3.72 29.77
C GLY A 146 -16.15 2.93 29.17
N ARG A 147 -16.04 1.63 29.49
CA ARG A 147 -15.01 0.74 28.92
C ARG A 147 -15.11 0.60 27.40
N LEU A 148 -16.32 0.68 26.84
CA LEU A 148 -16.55 0.57 25.39
C LEU A 148 -16.22 1.87 24.66
N LEU A 149 -16.31 3.00 25.36
CA LEU A 149 -16.01 4.34 24.85
C LEU A 149 -14.50 4.69 24.86
N ARG A 150 -13.63 3.76 25.30
CA ARG A 150 -12.19 4.02 25.49
C ARG A 150 -11.43 4.39 24.21
N ASN A 151 -11.94 3.92 23.06
CA ASN A 151 -11.33 4.19 21.75
C ASN A 151 -11.98 5.37 21.02
N LEU A 152 -12.99 6.01 21.62
CA LEU A 152 -13.59 7.23 21.06
C LEU A 152 -12.85 8.46 21.59
N ASP A 153 -12.62 9.44 20.73
CA ASP A 153 -12.05 10.73 21.13
C ASP A 153 -13.10 11.59 21.86
N LYS A 154 -12.89 12.90 21.94
CA LYS A 154 -13.79 13.81 22.68
C LYS A 154 -14.96 14.35 21.84
N ASN A 155 -15.04 13.98 20.56
CA ASN A 155 -16.02 14.54 19.64
C ASN A 155 -17.44 13.99 19.86
#